data_AF-A0A4Y2CSJ2-F1
#
_entry.id   AF-A0A4Y2CSJ2-F1
#
_cell.length_a   1.000
_cell.length_b   1.000
_cell.length_c   1.000
_cell.angle_alpha   90.00
_cell.angle_beta   90.00
_cell.angle_gamma   90.00
#
_symmetry.space_group_name_H-M   'P 1'
#
loop_
_entity.id
_entity.type
_entity.pdbx_description
1 polymer ?
#
loop_
_entity_poly.entity_id
_entity_poly.type
_entity_poly.pdbx_seq_one_letter_code
_entity_poly.pdbx_strand_id
1 'polypeptide(L)'
;MTPSESEIYQINNLNLNEIHKMRRDELLNPDFKLYHLNDKGKKDMQELLIKNYKVFSKSHKVLGGTSAISPEFSLLHNFPLQTKQYSIPLMAKQYAKQDINNLLEARIIEPSS
;
A
#
# COMPACT_ATOMS: atom_id res chain seq x y z
N MET A 1 28.39 17.80 -0.68
CA MET A 1 27.21 18.05 -1.54
C MET A 1 26.00 17.74 -0.69
N THR A 2 25.16 18.72 -0.40
CA THR A 2 23.84 18.49 0.19
C THR A 2 22.99 17.79 -0.86
N PRO A 3 22.32 16.66 -0.55
CA PRO A 3 21.43 16.03 -1.49
C PRO A 3 20.34 17.05 -1.89
N SER A 4 20.04 17.12 -3.18
CA SER A 4 18.92 17.94 -3.67
C SER A 4 17.60 17.41 -3.11
N GLU A 5 16.59 18.25 -2.87
CA GLU A 5 15.24 17.81 -2.45
C GLU A 5 14.63 16.75 -3.40
N SER A 6 15.14 16.63 -4.63
CA SER A 6 14.79 15.58 -5.59
C SER A 6 15.37 14.19 -5.31
N GLU A 7 16.35 14.05 -4.41
CA GLU A 7 16.96 12.75 -4.03
C GLU A 7 16.29 12.10 -2.82
N ILE A 8 15.27 12.75 -2.25
CA ILE A 8 14.41 12.10 -1.25
C ILE A 8 13.58 11.07 -2.02
N TYR A 9 14.03 9.81 -1.98
CA TYR A 9 13.35 8.63 -2.51
C TYR A 9 11.84 8.74 -2.25
N GLN A 10 11.10 9.15 -3.29
CA GLN A 10 9.66 9.32 -3.22
C GLN A 10 9.04 7.93 -3.18
N ILE A 11 8.90 7.41 -1.96
CA ILE A 11 8.14 6.20 -1.70
C ILE A 11 6.72 6.47 -2.22
N ASN A 12 6.35 5.70 -3.24
CA ASN A 12 5.00 5.56 -3.76
C ASN A 12 4.41 6.84 -4.40
N ASN A 13 4.82 7.14 -5.64
CA ASN A 13 4.19 8.14 -6.51
C ASN A 13 2.79 7.71 -7.04
N LEU A 14 1.97 7.01 -6.23
CA LEU A 14 0.54 6.94 -6.52
C LEU A 14 -0.07 8.27 -6.14
N ASN A 15 -0.68 8.93 -7.12
CA ASN A 15 -1.40 10.16 -6.85
C ASN A 15 -2.52 9.84 -5.85
N LEU A 16 -2.68 10.67 -4.81
CA LEU A 16 -3.74 10.52 -3.82
C LEU A 16 -5.13 10.34 -4.47
N ASN A 17 -5.33 10.94 -5.64
CA ASN A 17 -6.54 10.80 -6.45
C ASN A 17 -6.73 9.39 -7.02
N GLU A 18 -5.66 8.70 -7.42
CA GLU A 18 -5.71 7.32 -7.91
C GLU A 18 -6.04 6.35 -6.76
N ILE A 19 -5.42 6.54 -5.60
CA ILE A 19 -5.73 5.80 -4.37
C ILE A 19 -7.21 5.96 -4.02
N HIS A 20 -7.70 7.20 -4.03
CA HIS A 20 -9.10 7.52 -3.78
C HIS A 20 -10.07 6.85 -4.76
N LYS A 21 -9.71 6.81 -6.05
CA LYS A 21 -10.49 6.12 -7.07
C LYS A 21 -10.52 4.61 -6.81
N MET A 22 -9.37 3.99 -6.56
CA MET A 22 -9.26 2.56 -6.28
C MET A 22 -10.06 2.16 -5.03
N ARG A 23 -10.01 2.95 -3.93
CA ARG A 23 -10.83 2.69 -2.72
C ARG A 23 -12.32 2.77 -3.00
N ARG A 24 -12.75 3.78 -3.77
CA ARG A 24 -14.16 3.92 -4.13
C ARG A 24 -14.64 2.71 -4.92
N ASP A 25 -13.88 2.28 -5.93
CA ASP A 25 -14.21 1.13 -6.78
C ASP A 25 -14.25 -0.17 -5.97
N GLU A 26 -13.33 -0.31 -5.01
CA GLU A 26 -13.29 -1.46 -4.09
C GLU A 26 -14.50 -1.52 -3.15
N LEU A 27 -14.88 -0.38 -2.56
CA LEU A 27 -16.01 -0.28 -1.63
C LEU A 27 -17.38 -0.33 -2.33
N LEU A 28 -17.43 -0.09 -3.64
CA LEU A 28 -18.63 -0.27 -4.46
C LEU A 28 -18.96 -1.74 -4.71
N ASN A 29 -18.00 -2.66 -4.48
CA ASN A 29 -18.21 -4.08 -4.73
C ASN A 29 -19.19 -4.68 -3.69
N PRO A 30 -20.28 -5.37 -4.11
CA PRO A 30 -21.34 -5.84 -3.22
C PRO A 30 -20.97 -6.99 -2.26
N ASP A 31 -19.71 -7.41 -2.21
CA ASP A 31 -19.21 -8.54 -1.42
C ASP A 31 -19.12 -8.27 0.10
N PHE A 32 -19.86 -7.30 0.63
CA PHE A 32 -20.02 -7.12 2.07
C PHE A 32 -21.05 -8.11 2.61
N LYS A 33 -20.69 -8.86 3.65
CA LYS A 33 -21.58 -9.79 4.35
C LYS A 33 -22.60 -9.05 5.23
N LEU A 34 -23.54 -8.35 4.59
CA LEU A 34 -24.57 -7.54 5.25
C LEU A 34 -25.92 -8.27 5.40
N TYR A 35 -25.92 -9.60 5.29
CA TYR A 35 -27.16 -10.41 5.32
C TYR A 35 -27.93 -10.33 6.64
N HIS A 36 -27.26 -9.96 7.73
CA HIS A 36 -27.85 -9.78 9.06
C HIS A 36 -28.56 -8.43 9.23
N LEU A 37 -28.39 -7.48 8.30
CA LEU A 37 -29.06 -6.18 8.33
C LEU A 37 -30.37 -6.22 7.55
N ASN A 38 -31.32 -5.36 7.92
CA ASN A 38 -32.49 -5.08 7.10
C ASN A 38 -32.10 -4.27 5.85
N ASP A 39 -32.99 -4.19 4.86
CA ASP A 39 -32.65 -3.56 3.57
C ASP A 39 -32.32 -2.07 3.71
N LYS A 40 -32.96 -1.38 4.65
CA LYS A 40 -32.60 0.00 5.01
C LYS A 40 -31.17 0.07 5.55
N GLY A 41 -30.82 -0.76 6.52
CA GLY A 41 -29.49 -0.79 7.12
C GLY A 41 -28.39 -1.20 6.15
N LYS A 42 -28.67 -2.13 5.22
CA LYS A 42 -27.73 -2.46 4.13
C LYS A 42 -27.43 -1.25 3.28
N LYS A 43 -28.47 -0.50 2.87
CA LYS A 43 -28.33 0.71 2.06
C LYS A 43 -27.59 1.82 2.80
N ASP A 44 -27.97 2.09 4.05
CA ASP A 44 -27.35 3.11 4.89
C ASP A 44 -25.85 2.81 5.12
N MET A 45 -25.50 1.53 5.33
CA MET A 45 -24.11 1.10 5.50
C MET A 45 -23.28 1.28 4.21
N GLN A 46 -23.82 0.88 3.06
CA GLN A 46 -23.16 1.10 1.77
C GLN A 46 -22.96 2.59 1.49
N GLU A 47 -23.97 3.42 1.76
CA GLU A 47 -23.88 4.86 1.60
C GLU A 47 -22.81 5.48 2.51
N LEU A 48 -22.70 5.03 3.76
CA LEU A 48 -21.65 5.48 4.69
C LEU A 48 -20.25 5.12 4.22
N LEU A 49 -20.04 3.88 3.74
CA LEU A 49 -18.75 3.43 3.21
C LEU A 49 -18.34 4.23 1.97
N ILE A 50 -19.27 4.42 1.03
CA ILE A 50 -19.02 5.20 -0.19
C ILE A 50 -18.80 6.67 0.18
N LYS A 51 -19.58 7.27 1.07
CA LYS A 51 -19.39 8.67 1.48
C LYS A 51 -18.01 8.90 2.10
N ASN A 52 -17.47 7.90 2.78
CA ASN A 52 -16.19 7.95 3.48
C ASN A 52 -15.09 7.11 2.82
N TYR A 53 -15.14 6.92 1.50
CA TYR A 53 -14.19 6.08 0.74
C TYR A 53 -12.71 6.48 0.93
N LYS A 54 -12.45 7.71 1.38
CA LYS A 54 -11.09 8.18 1.65
C LYS A 54 -10.47 7.50 2.88
N VAL A 55 -11.29 7.09 3.83
CA VAL A 55 -10.87 6.56 5.15
C VAL A 55 -10.89 5.03 5.16
N PHE A 56 -11.88 4.42 4.50
CA PHE A 56 -12.04 2.97 4.48
C PHE A 56 -11.34 2.33 3.28
N SER A 57 -10.74 1.18 3.49
CA SER A 57 -10.18 0.30 2.47
C SER A 57 -10.60 -1.12 2.81
N LYS A 58 -10.95 -1.94 1.81
CA LYS A 58 -11.32 -3.35 2.05
C LYS A 58 -10.07 -4.24 2.06
N SER A 59 -9.06 -3.90 1.27
CA SER A 59 -7.81 -4.65 1.17
C SER A 59 -6.60 -3.80 1.55
N HIS A 60 -5.54 -4.50 1.94
CA HIS A 60 -4.22 -3.91 2.13
C HIS A 60 -3.56 -3.50 0.80
N LYS A 61 -4.19 -3.72 -0.35
CA LYS A 61 -3.66 -3.34 -1.66
C LYS A 61 -3.76 -1.84 -1.93
N VAL A 62 -4.71 -1.15 -1.28
CA VAL A 62 -4.91 0.29 -1.45
C VAL A 62 -4.38 1.03 -0.21
N LEU A 63 -3.08 0.89 0.03
CA LEU A 63 -2.40 1.54 1.16
C LEU A 63 -2.55 3.07 1.09
N GLY A 64 -2.61 3.68 2.28
CA GLY A 64 -2.50 5.12 2.41
C GLY A 64 -1.04 5.54 2.47
N GLY A 65 -0.78 6.80 2.18
CA GLY A 65 0.49 7.47 2.47
C GLY A 65 0.22 8.75 3.26
N THR A 66 1.22 9.21 3.99
CA THR A 66 1.22 10.54 4.61
C THR A 66 2.51 11.25 4.25
N SER A 67 2.41 12.51 3.86
CA SER A 67 3.56 13.42 3.71
C SER A 67 3.82 14.23 4.97
N ALA A 68 2.99 14.07 6.01
CA ALA A 68 3.17 14.81 7.27
C ALA A 68 4.43 14.39 8.03
N ILE A 69 4.94 13.19 7.76
CA ILE A 69 6.12 12.63 8.40
C ILE A 69 6.99 12.04 7.28
N SER A 70 8.20 12.58 7.12
CA SER A 70 9.25 11.95 6.33
C SER A 70 10.19 11.23 7.29
N PRO A 71 10.33 9.89 7.22
CA PRO A 71 11.25 9.18 8.11
C PRO A 71 12.69 9.50 7.73
N GLU A 72 13.43 10.05 8.68
CA GLU A 72 14.88 10.26 8.56
C GLU A 72 15.63 9.22 9.39
N PHE A 73 16.61 8.56 8.77
CA PHE A 73 17.43 7.54 9.42
C PHE A 73 18.83 8.10 9.65
N SER A 74 19.15 8.46 10.88
CA SER A 74 20.49 8.92 11.27
C SER A 74 21.43 7.74 11.47
N LEU A 75 22.51 7.68 10.69
CA LEU A 75 23.53 6.62 10.80
C LEU A 75 24.67 7.04 11.72
N LEU A 76 25.18 6.10 12.52
CA LEU A 76 26.38 6.30 13.34
C LEU A 76 27.64 6.30 12.47
N HIS A 77 27.69 5.42 11.48
CA HIS A 77 28.75 5.31 10.48
C HIS A 77 28.14 5.12 9.10
N ASN A 78 28.65 5.83 8.09
CA ASN A 78 28.14 5.80 6.73
C ASN A 78 28.92 4.82 5.84
N PHE A 79 29.00 3.56 6.27
CA PHE A 79 29.62 2.49 5.49
C PHE A 79 28.55 1.51 4.99
N PRO A 80 28.35 1.36 3.68
CA PRO A 80 27.39 0.40 3.15
C PRO A 80 27.88 -1.03 3.41
N LEU A 81 26.98 -1.89 3.87
CA LEU A 81 27.24 -3.31 4.07
C LEU A 81 26.53 -4.12 3.00
N GLN A 82 27.30 -4.77 2.12
CA GLN A 82 26.76 -5.67 1.11
C GLN A 82 26.88 -7.12 1.59
N THR A 83 25.74 -7.79 1.73
CA THR A 83 25.68 -9.20 2.12
C THR A 83 25.14 -10.04 0.97
N LYS A 84 25.59 -11.30 0.89
CA LYS A 84 25.04 -12.26 -0.07
C LYS A 84 23.68 -12.76 0.45
N GLN A 85 22.69 -12.79 -0.42
CA GLN A 85 21.37 -13.34 -0.08
C GLN A 85 21.46 -14.85 0.16
N TYR A 86 20.75 -15.35 1.18
CA TYR A 86 20.59 -16.78 1.39
C TYR A 86 19.72 -17.41 0.31
N SER A 87 19.98 -18.68 -0.01
CA SER A 87 19.18 -19.42 -0.98
C SER A 87 17.76 -19.64 -0.45
N ILE A 88 16.76 -19.28 -1.25
CA ILE A 88 15.35 -19.51 -0.93
C ILE A 88 15.00 -20.97 -1.28
N PRO A 89 14.42 -21.76 -0.36
CA PRO A 89 13.97 -23.12 -0.65
C PRO A 89 12.99 -23.16 -1.83
N LEU A 90 13.10 -24.18 -2.69
CA LEU A 90 12.26 -24.31 -3.90
C LEU A 90 10.75 -24.22 -3.60
N MET A 91 10.30 -24.85 -2.51
CA MET A 91 8.89 -24.84 -2.09
C MET A 91 8.40 -23.43 -1.71
N ALA A 92 9.28 -22.59 -1.16
CA ALA A 92 8.97 -21.23 -0.72
C ALA A 92 9.05 -20.21 -1.87
N LYS A 93 9.75 -20.54 -2.96
CA LYS A 93 10.02 -19.62 -4.07
C LYS A 93 8.74 -19.09 -4.74
N GLN A 94 7.72 -19.94 -4.88
CA GLN A 94 6.44 -19.53 -5.48
C GLN A 94 5.68 -18.51 -4.61
N TYR A 95 5.66 -18.73 -3.29
CA TYR A 95 4.99 -17.84 -2.34
C TYR A 95 5.73 -16.50 -2.25
N ALA A 96 7.05 -16.54 -2.12
CA ALA A 96 7.88 -15.34 -2.10
C ALA A 96 7.70 -14.51 -3.39
N LYS A 97 7.61 -15.16 -4.56
CA LYS A 97 7.33 -14.48 -5.83
C LYS A 97 5.97 -13.79 -5.82
N GLN A 98 4.93 -14.46 -5.33
CA GLN A 98 3.59 -13.89 -5.24
C GLN A 98 3.56 -12.66 -4.31
N ASP A 99 4.19 -12.76 -3.14
CA ASP A 99 4.24 -11.65 -2.18
C ASP A 99 5.04 -10.47 -2.73
N ILE A 100 6.21 -10.71 -3.34
CA ILE A 100 7.00 -9.66 -4.00
C ILE A 100 6.19 -8.98 -5.10
N ASN A 101 5.47 -9.74 -5.92
CA ASN A 101 4.61 -9.16 -6.97
C ASN A 101 3.49 -8.31 -6.37
N ASN A 102 2.83 -8.76 -5.29
CA ASN A 102 1.81 -7.97 -4.61
C ASN A 102 2.39 -6.64 -4.08
N LEU A 103 3.60 -6.66 -3.53
CA LEU A 103 4.27 -5.46 -3.01
C LEU A 103 4.71 -4.51 -4.15
N LEU A 104 5.15 -5.04 -5.28
CA LEU A 104 5.48 -4.28 -6.49
C LEU A 104 4.23 -3.64 -7.10
N GLU A 105 3.13 -4.39 -7.22
CA GLU A 105 1.84 -3.87 -7.71
C GLU A 105 1.30 -2.76 -6.79
N ALA A 106 1.43 -2.94 -5.47
CA ALA A 106 1.09 -1.93 -4.48
C ALA A 106 2.12 -0.78 -4.38
N ARG A 107 3.22 -0.85 -5.16
CA ARG A 107 4.32 0.12 -5.19
C ARG A 107 4.91 0.42 -3.80
N ILE A 108 4.93 -0.59 -2.94
CA ILE A 108 5.57 -0.54 -1.62
C ILE A 108 7.08 -0.74 -1.77
N ILE A 109 7.48 -1.56 -2.74
CA ILE A 109 8.86 -1.81 -3.12
C ILE A 109 9.06 -1.49 -4.60
N GLU A 110 10.29 -1.16 -4.97
CA GLU A 110 10.68 -0.91 -6.35
C GLU A 110 12.14 -1.35 -6.59
N PRO A 111 12.54 -1.60 -7.84
CA PRO A 111 13.95 -1.81 -8.16
C PRO A 111 14.74 -0.53 -7.86
N SER A 112 15.82 -0.67 -7.08
CA SER A 112 16.81 0.41 -6.96
C SER A 112 17.54 0.59 -8.28
N SER A 113 17.72 1.83 -8.71
CA SER A 113 18.63 2.20 -9.82
C SER A 113 20.09 2.16 -9.37
#